data_AF-A0A497LMI2-F1
#
_entry.id   AF-A0A497LMI2-F1
#
_cell.length_a   1.000
_cell.length_b   1.000
_cell.length_c   1.000
_cell.angle_alpha   90.00
_cell.angle_beta   90.00
_cell.angle_gamma   90.00
#
_symmetry.space_group_name_H-M   'P 1'
#
loop_
_entity.id
_entity.type
_entity.pdbx_description
1 polymer ?
#
loop_
_entity_poly.entity_id
_entity_poly.type
_entity_poly.pdbx_seq_one_letter_code
_entity_poly.pdbx_strand_id
1 'polypeptide(L)'
;MEGIVEIVPAYTTLLIHYNPRSANFEEISKAIEEAEKEIRVEGIREDVEKKRLLEIPVAYGEEYGPDLEYVAKYAGLSSHEVIKIHSSQTYLVYMIGFTPGFTYMGEVPDIIAAPRLEKPRLRVPAGSVGIAGKQTGIYSVESPGGWRIIGRTPLRLFDPNKDPPTLLQAGDLVKFKPINADEYEILKREVEAEKISLEIKGTPALKVESAGLGVSIQDFGRMGFRKYGVPVSGALDKKSLAIANILVGNKVDEACIELFQSTASFKALDDIIIAVTGAEVEVYVNGEEIPLWQAIPIRKGSEISVEKFVEGQVAYISIAGGIAENEILGSKSHYLRANIGRRITGGTTIYITENRFNSIIATCPARKFTKQTHANQFPSIVEVRVVLGPHTDYFSKEAIDEFLNGSFKVTSHVDRMGYRLAGPTIKHVKGAGKLIS
;
A
#
# COMPACT_ATOMS: atom_id res chain seq x y z
N MET A 1 -10.79 -6.62 22.40
CA MET A 1 -11.81 -7.63 22.01
C MET A 1 -11.22 -8.54 20.96
N GLU A 2 -11.39 -9.86 21.10
CA GLU A 2 -10.96 -10.84 20.09
C GLU A 2 -11.76 -10.64 18.78
N GLY A 3 -11.13 -10.86 17.63
CA GLY A 3 -11.77 -10.67 16.32
C GLY A 3 -11.63 -9.28 15.71
N ILE A 4 -11.26 -8.24 16.47
CA ILE A 4 -10.79 -6.97 15.90
C ILE A 4 -9.42 -7.19 15.25
N VAL A 5 -9.32 -6.84 13.97
CA VAL A 5 -8.11 -7.00 13.16
C VAL A 5 -7.32 -5.70 13.09
N GLU A 6 -7.99 -4.56 12.88
CA GLU A 6 -7.36 -3.24 12.84
C GLU A 6 -8.31 -2.15 13.35
N ILE A 7 -7.71 -1.10 13.91
CA ILE A 7 -8.38 0.14 14.32
C ILE A 7 -7.64 1.28 13.62
N VAL A 8 -8.33 2.06 12.80
CA VAL A 8 -7.75 3.15 12.00
C VAL A 8 -8.43 4.47 12.37
N PRO A 9 -7.78 5.31 13.21
CA PRO A 9 -8.30 6.62 13.55
C PRO A 9 -8.03 7.63 12.43
N ALA A 10 -9.02 8.47 12.14
CA ALA A 10 -8.86 9.59 11.23
C ALA A 10 -9.74 10.78 11.65
N TYR A 11 -9.12 11.90 12.05
CA TYR A 11 -9.83 13.08 12.56
C TYR A 11 -10.80 12.72 13.70
N THR A 12 -12.10 12.77 13.43
CA THR A 12 -13.19 12.44 14.36
C THR A 12 -13.85 11.10 14.05
N THR A 13 -13.22 10.28 13.20
CA THR A 13 -13.75 8.99 12.75
C THR A 13 -12.83 7.85 13.18
N LEU A 14 -13.43 6.67 13.34
CA LEU A 14 -12.74 5.44 13.68
C LEU A 14 -13.24 4.33 12.75
N LEU A 15 -12.34 3.75 11.96
CA LEU A 15 -12.63 2.58 11.14
C LEU A 15 -12.16 1.31 11.86
N ILE A 16 -13.08 0.36 12.03
CA ILE A 16 -12.81 -0.94 12.65
C ILE A 16 -12.88 -2.03 11.59
N HIS A 17 -11.76 -2.72 11.37
CA HIS A 17 -11.73 -3.96 10.61
C HIS A 17 -11.82 -5.12 11.59
N TYR A 18 -12.76 -6.03 11.37
CA TYR A 18 -12.93 -7.23 12.20
C TYR A 18 -13.21 -8.46 11.35
N ASN A 19 -12.96 -9.65 11.93
CA ASN A 19 -13.28 -10.93 11.30
C ASN A 19 -14.69 -11.36 11.72
N PRO A 20 -15.67 -11.39 10.79
CA PRO A 20 -17.05 -11.73 11.11
C PRO A 20 -17.24 -13.19 11.55
N ARG A 21 -16.22 -14.04 11.40
CA ARG A 21 -16.21 -15.41 11.94
C ARG A 21 -15.87 -15.49 13.42
N SER A 22 -15.29 -14.41 13.97
CA SER A 22 -14.79 -14.35 15.35
C SER A 22 -15.54 -13.33 16.21
N ALA A 23 -16.08 -12.28 15.61
CA ALA A 23 -16.88 -11.25 16.28
C ALA A 23 -17.99 -10.75 15.34
N ASN A 24 -19.17 -10.43 15.87
CA ASN A 24 -20.26 -9.83 15.08
C ASN A 24 -20.34 -8.30 15.27
N PHE A 25 -21.18 -7.66 14.44
CA PHE A 25 -21.34 -6.22 14.43
C PHE A 25 -21.87 -5.70 15.78
N GLU A 26 -22.87 -6.35 16.35
CA GLU A 26 -23.54 -5.94 17.58
C GLU A 26 -22.58 -5.94 18.77
N GLU A 27 -21.74 -6.97 18.90
CA GLU A 27 -20.71 -7.07 19.94
C GLU A 27 -19.67 -5.94 19.82
N ILE A 28 -19.21 -5.67 18.60
CA ILE A 28 -18.24 -4.62 18.32
C ILE A 28 -18.84 -3.24 18.64
N SER A 29 -20.06 -2.98 18.18
CA SER A 29 -20.78 -1.73 18.45
C SER A 29 -20.96 -1.51 19.94
N LYS A 30 -21.38 -2.53 20.68
CA LYS A 30 -21.54 -2.45 22.14
C LYS A 30 -20.22 -2.14 22.84
N ALA A 31 -19.13 -2.80 22.45
CA ALA A 31 -17.82 -2.54 23.03
C ALA A 31 -17.33 -1.10 22.77
N ILE A 32 -17.62 -0.55 21.59
CA ILE A 32 -17.30 0.84 21.25
C ILE A 32 -18.14 1.82 22.08
N GLU A 33 -19.45 1.57 22.23
CA GLU A 33 -20.33 2.40 23.06
C GLU A 33 -19.93 2.40 24.54
N GLU A 34 -19.47 1.25 25.05
CA GLU A 34 -18.95 1.13 26.41
C GLU A 34 -17.66 1.93 26.57
N ALA A 35 -16.69 1.77 25.67
CA ALA A 35 -15.45 2.56 25.68
C ALA A 35 -15.71 4.07 25.57
N GLU A 36 -16.67 4.49 24.74
CA GLU A 36 -17.05 5.90 24.63
C GLU A 36 -17.63 6.44 25.95
N LYS A 37 -18.48 5.66 26.64
CA LYS A 37 -19.03 6.03 27.94
C LYS A 37 -17.95 6.19 29.00
N GLU A 38 -16.99 5.26 29.06
CA GLU A 38 -15.85 5.33 29.98
C GLU A 38 -15.05 6.62 29.78
N ILE A 39 -14.68 6.94 28.54
CA ILE A 39 -13.94 8.16 28.18
C ILE A 39 -14.72 9.43 28.58
N ARG A 40 -16.05 9.43 28.39
CA ARG A 40 -16.90 10.57 28.76
C ARG A 40 -16.99 10.78 30.27
N VAL A 41 -16.97 9.70 31.06
CA VAL A 41 -17.09 9.75 32.53
C VAL A 41 -15.78 10.16 33.19
N GLU A 42 -14.66 9.57 32.77
CA GLU A 42 -13.34 9.92 33.31
C GLU A 42 -12.89 11.32 32.86
N GLY A 43 -13.44 11.79 31.72
CA GLY A 43 -13.05 13.01 31.05
C GLY A 43 -11.69 12.83 30.37
N ILE A 44 -11.44 13.60 29.30
CA ILE A 44 -10.14 13.63 28.60
C ILE A 44 -9.09 14.38 29.43
N ARG A 45 -9.04 14.18 30.75
CA ARG A 45 -8.18 14.95 31.65
C ARG A 45 -6.82 14.31 31.86
N GLU A 46 -6.68 12.98 31.77
CA GLU A 46 -5.40 12.30 32.02
C GLU A 46 -4.52 12.09 30.76
N ASP A 47 -5.10 12.06 29.54
CA ASP A 47 -4.33 11.82 28.31
C ASP A 47 -3.80 13.10 27.62
N VAL A 48 -4.35 14.27 27.94
CA VAL A 48 -3.87 15.55 27.37
C VAL A 48 -2.48 15.91 27.89
N GLU A 49 -2.15 15.54 29.13
CA GLU A 49 -0.82 15.79 29.73
C GLU A 49 0.28 14.84 29.21
N LYS A 50 -0.07 13.76 28.49
CA LYS A 50 0.88 12.76 27.95
C LYS A 50 1.08 12.81 26.44
N LYS A 51 0.65 13.87 25.76
CA LYS A 51 0.85 13.97 24.30
C LYS A 51 2.34 14.14 23.96
N ARG A 52 2.87 13.23 23.14
CA ARG A 52 4.26 13.29 22.67
C ARG A 52 4.42 14.53 21.80
N LEU A 53 5.22 15.49 22.27
CA LEU A 53 5.65 16.65 21.49
C LEU A 53 6.95 16.32 20.77
N LEU A 54 6.95 16.39 19.44
CA LEU A 54 8.13 16.17 18.61
C LEU A 54 8.52 17.47 17.91
N GLU A 55 9.79 17.84 18.04
CA GLU A 55 10.39 18.91 17.25
C GLU A 55 10.95 18.35 15.94
N ILE A 56 10.47 18.88 14.80
CA ILE A 56 10.88 18.43 13.47
C ILE A 56 11.76 19.51 12.83
N PRO A 57 13.06 19.25 12.58
CA PRO A 57 13.95 20.19 11.91
C PRO A 57 13.55 20.32 10.44
N VAL A 58 13.41 21.55 9.94
CA VAL A 58 12.99 21.85 8.56
C VAL A 58 13.87 22.93 7.95
N ALA A 59 14.49 22.61 6.82
CA ALA A 59 15.07 23.62 5.93
C ALA A 59 13.94 24.20 5.06
N TYR A 60 13.75 25.51 5.07
CA TYR A 60 12.67 26.20 4.37
C TYR A 60 13.16 26.89 3.10
N GLY A 61 12.29 26.98 2.09
CA GLY A 61 12.57 27.70 0.85
C GLY A 61 13.50 26.99 -0.12
N GLU A 62 13.81 27.67 -1.23
CA GLU A 62 14.74 27.19 -2.26
C GLU A 62 14.44 25.76 -2.74
N GLU A 63 15.44 24.88 -2.78
CA GLU A 63 15.28 23.48 -3.20
C GLU A 63 14.47 22.62 -2.22
N TYR A 64 14.37 23.05 -0.95
CA TYR A 64 13.63 22.37 0.11
C TYR A 64 12.15 22.73 0.07
N GLY A 65 11.83 23.99 -0.29
CA GLY A 65 10.51 24.60 -0.24
C GLY A 65 10.18 25.47 -1.45
N PRO A 66 10.00 24.89 -2.65
CA PRO A 66 9.84 25.63 -3.90
C PRO A 66 8.56 26.50 -3.97
N ASP A 67 7.59 26.29 -3.08
CA ASP A 67 6.35 27.08 -3.03
C ASP A 67 6.33 28.13 -1.91
N LEU A 68 7.41 28.27 -1.12
CA LEU A 68 7.41 29.21 0.01
C LEU A 68 7.15 30.64 -0.44
N GLU A 69 7.77 31.09 -1.53
CA GLU A 69 7.56 32.43 -2.10
C GLU A 69 6.12 32.64 -2.57
N TYR A 70 5.49 31.60 -3.12
CA TYR A 70 4.08 31.66 -3.50
C TYR A 70 3.19 31.87 -2.28
N VAL A 71 3.41 31.10 -1.20
CA VAL A 71 2.64 31.22 0.05
C VAL A 71 2.82 32.61 0.66
N ALA A 72 4.05 33.13 0.67
CA ALA A 72 4.37 34.48 1.13
C ALA A 72 3.61 35.54 0.32
N LYS A 73 3.68 35.49 -1.01
CA LYS A 73 2.96 36.41 -1.90
C LYS A 73 1.44 36.31 -1.73
N TYR A 74 0.90 35.11 -1.58
CA TYR A 74 -0.53 34.87 -1.36
C TYR A 74 -1.02 35.47 -0.04
N ALA A 75 -0.19 35.37 1.01
CA ALA A 75 -0.46 35.91 2.34
C ALA A 75 -0.21 37.43 2.48
N GLY A 76 0.45 38.05 1.50
CA GLY A 76 0.94 39.43 1.63
C GLY A 76 2.05 39.59 2.66
N LEU A 77 2.86 38.54 2.85
CA LEU A 77 3.95 38.45 3.82
C LEU A 77 5.30 38.22 3.13
N SER A 78 6.40 38.40 3.88
CA SER A 78 7.71 37.88 3.50
C SER A 78 7.83 36.38 3.77
N SER A 79 8.74 35.70 3.06
CA SER A 79 9.05 34.29 3.32
C SER A 79 9.48 34.03 4.77
N HIS A 80 10.21 34.98 5.38
CA HIS A 80 10.63 34.89 6.78
C HIS A 80 9.43 34.92 7.75
N GLU A 81 8.44 35.77 7.50
CA GLU A 81 7.22 35.82 8.30
C GLU A 81 6.40 34.54 8.16
N VAL A 82 6.30 33.97 6.95
CA VAL A 82 5.64 32.66 6.76
C VAL A 82 6.35 31.57 7.56
N ILE A 83 7.69 31.50 7.51
CA ILE A 83 8.48 30.54 8.29
C ILE A 83 8.21 30.71 9.78
N LYS A 84 8.24 31.96 10.29
CA LYS A 84 8.00 32.27 11.70
C LYS A 84 6.60 31.86 12.14
N ILE A 85 5.58 32.18 11.35
CA ILE A 85 4.19 31.80 11.63
C ILE A 85 4.07 30.28 11.65
N HIS A 86 4.54 29.60 10.61
CA HIS A 86 4.43 28.14 10.49
C HIS A 86 5.16 27.41 11.63
N SER A 87 6.38 27.83 11.99
CA SER A 87 7.20 27.18 13.03
C SER A 87 6.84 27.54 14.48
N SER A 88 6.17 28.67 14.70
CA SER A 88 5.72 29.06 16.05
C SER A 88 4.52 28.26 16.56
N GLN A 89 3.77 27.62 15.66
CA GLN A 89 2.61 26.82 16.00
C GLN A 89 2.98 25.40 16.43
N THR A 90 2.12 24.83 17.28
CA THR A 90 2.13 23.40 17.60
C THR A 90 0.93 22.76 16.91
N TYR A 91 1.19 21.78 16.05
CA TYR A 91 0.16 21.12 15.26
C TYR A 91 -0.18 19.75 15.83
N LEU A 92 -1.47 19.40 15.83
CA LEU A 92 -1.93 18.05 16.17
C LEU A 92 -1.90 17.17 14.92
N VAL A 93 -1.35 15.95 15.03
CA VAL A 93 -1.49 14.93 13.99
C VAL A 93 -2.90 14.34 14.07
N TYR A 94 -3.79 14.77 13.18
CA TYR A 94 -5.18 14.28 13.14
C TYR A 94 -5.27 12.85 12.61
N MET A 95 -4.44 12.52 11.62
CA MET A 95 -4.39 11.18 11.04
C MET A 95 -3.07 10.93 10.31
N ILE A 96 -2.81 9.65 10.05
CA ILE A 96 -1.73 9.19 9.17
C ILE A 96 -2.36 8.35 8.06
N GLY A 97 -2.09 8.72 6.81
CA GLY A 97 -2.76 8.12 5.66
C GLY A 97 -2.32 8.76 4.35
N PHE A 98 -2.99 8.45 3.23
CA PHE A 98 -2.57 8.74 1.85
C PHE A 98 -1.34 7.92 1.38
N THR A 99 -0.25 7.95 2.13
CA THR A 99 0.92 7.08 1.98
C THR A 99 1.49 6.70 3.35
N PRO A 100 2.33 5.65 3.45
CA PRO A 100 2.93 5.27 4.73
C PRO A 100 3.61 6.44 5.42
N GLY A 101 3.18 6.71 6.65
CA GLY A 101 3.71 7.79 7.49
C GLY A 101 3.34 9.21 7.07
N PHE A 102 2.59 9.44 6.00
CA PHE A 102 2.18 10.81 5.64
C PHE A 102 1.21 11.35 6.68
N THR A 103 1.51 12.53 7.20
CA THR A 103 0.78 13.14 8.31
C THR A 103 -0.14 14.25 7.85
N TYR A 104 -1.38 14.22 8.37
CA TYR A 104 -2.32 15.32 8.24
C TYR A 104 -2.40 16.06 9.57
N MET A 105 -1.95 17.31 9.57
CA MET A 105 -1.84 18.13 10.76
C MET A 105 -2.54 19.48 10.59
N GLY A 106 -2.97 20.10 11.67
CA GLY A 106 -3.58 21.42 11.64
C GLY A 106 -4.02 21.91 13.02
N GLU A 107 -4.69 23.07 13.10
CA GLU A 107 -4.98 23.98 11.97
C GLU A 107 -3.80 24.92 11.67
N VAL A 108 -3.55 25.13 10.38
CA VAL A 108 -2.63 26.18 9.89
C VAL A 108 -3.31 27.55 10.04
N PRO A 109 -2.63 28.58 10.59
CA PRO A 109 -3.19 29.92 10.72
C PRO A 109 -3.72 30.47 9.39
N ASP A 110 -4.92 31.06 9.42
CA ASP A 110 -5.65 31.50 8.22
C ASP A 110 -4.82 32.42 7.32
N ILE A 111 -3.92 33.23 7.90
CA ILE A 111 -3.04 34.15 7.17
C ILE A 111 -2.06 33.43 6.24
N ILE A 112 -1.61 32.21 6.55
CA ILE A 112 -0.72 31.40 5.69
C ILE A 112 -1.42 30.18 5.08
N ALA A 113 -2.73 30.05 5.25
CA ALA A 113 -3.53 28.95 4.72
C ALA A 113 -3.71 29.09 3.19
N ALA A 114 -2.75 28.57 2.42
CA ALA A 114 -2.75 28.68 0.96
C ALA A 114 -3.47 27.51 0.27
N PRO A 115 -4.14 27.72 -0.87
CA PRO A 115 -4.77 26.64 -1.62
C PRO A 115 -3.73 25.69 -2.22
N ARG A 116 -4.14 24.43 -2.39
CA ARG A 116 -3.39 23.42 -3.14
C ARG A 116 -3.15 23.87 -4.59
N LEU A 117 -2.14 23.30 -5.23
CA LEU A 117 -1.94 23.41 -6.67
C LEU A 117 -3.16 22.89 -7.43
N GLU A 118 -3.51 23.56 -8.54
CA GLU A 118 -4.55 23.09 -9.46
C GLU A 118 -4.14 21.77 -10.12
N LYS A 119 -2.87 21.67 -10.53
CA LYS A 119 -2.27 20.47 -11.10
C LYS A 119 -1.23 19.91 -10.12
N PRO A 120 -1.41 18.70 -9.58
CA PRO A 120 -0.45 18.12 -8.65
C PRO A 120 0.90 17.83 -9.33
N ARG A 121 1.99 17.89 -8.56
CA ARG A 121 3.30 17.41 -9.00
C ARG A 121 3.28 15.90 -9.13
N LEU A 122 3.96 15.36 -10.13
CA LEU A 122 4.15 13.92 -10.29
C LEU A 122 5.06 13.33 -9.21
N ARG A 123 5.98 14.16 -8.68
CA ARG A 123 7.00 13.75 -7.72
C ARG A 123 7.19 14.84 -6.67
N VAL A 124 6.92 14.50 -5.42
CA VAL A 124 7.24 15.27 -4.21
C VAL A 124 8.22 14.42 -3.39
N PRO A 125 9.45 14.89 -3.13
CA PRO A 125 10.45 14.13 -2.39
C PRO A 125 10.01 13.76 -0.97
N ALA A 126 10.53 12.66 -0.44
CA ALA A 126 10.37 12.32 0.96
C ALA A 126 10.98 13.42 1.87
N GLY A 127 10.39 13.62 3.04
CA GLY A 127 10.70 14.68 3.99
C GLY A 127 10.07 16.04 3.64
N SER A 128 9.44 16.21 2.47
CA SER A 128 8.86 17.51 2.10
C SER A 128 7.69 17.90 3.00
N VAL A 129 7.71 19.14 3.47
CA VAL A 129 6.68 19.75 4.32
C VAL A 129 5.84 20.68 3.46
N GLY A 130 4.52 20.57 3.52
CA GLY A 130 3.65 21.42 2.72
C GLY A 130 2.38 21.87 3.41
N ILE A 131 1.73 22.85 2.80
CA ILE A 131 0.43 23.43 3.21
C ILE A 131 -0.63 23.19 2.14
N ALA A 132 -1.85 22.85 2.57
CA ALA A 132 -3.04 22.84 1.74
C ALA A 132 -4.28 23.28 2.54
N GLY A 133 -4.74 24.51 2.30
CA GLY A 133 -5.76 25.16 3.10
C GLY A 133 -5.31 25.26 4.57
N LYS A 134 -6.15 24.80 5.49
CA LYS A 134 -5.85 24.80 6.92
C LYS A 134 -5.00 23.63 7.41
N GLN A 135 -4.39 22.87 6.50
CA GLN A 135 -3.61 21.68 6.86
C GLN A 135 -2.13 21.85 6.49
N THR A 136 -1.28 21.30 7.34
CA THR A 136 0.16 21.09 7.09
C THR A 136 0.49 19.61 7.28
N GLY A 137 1.56 19.14 6.63
CA GLY A 137 1.79 17.71 6.47
C GLY A 137 3.18 17.42 5.95
N ILE A 138 3.66 16.20 6.21
CA ILE A 138 4.99 15.75 5.80
C ILE A 138 4.86 14.55 4.88
N TYR A 139 5.44 14.65 3.68
CA TYR A 139 5.55 13.56 2.72
C TYR A 139 6.61 12.58 3.20
N SER A 140 6.20 11.46 3.80
CA SER A 140 7.13 10.48 4.38
C SER A 140 7.78 9.54 3.37
N VAL A 141 7.16 9.42 2.20
CA VAL A 141 7.69 8.72 1.03
C VAL A 141 7.51 9.60 -0.20
N GLU A 142 8.31 9.35 -1.22
CA GLU A 142 8.16 10.05 -2.48
C GLU A 142 6.84 9.69 -3.17
N SER A 143 6.04 10.70 -3.52
CA SER A 143 4.74 10.48 -4.15
C SER A 143 4.30 11.68 -4.98
N PRO A 144 3.29 11.55 -5.85
CA PRO A 144 2.58 12.70 -6.39
C PRO A 144 1.94 13.52 -5.26
N GLY A 145 1.78 14.83 -5.47
CA GLY A 145 1.23 15.71 -4.44
C GLY A 145 0.86 17.10 -4.95
N GLY A 146 -0.25 17.64 -4.46
CA GLY A 146 -0.74 18.98 -4.81
C GLY A 146 -0.49 20.05 -3.75
N TRP A 147 0.18 19.73 -2.65
CA TRP A 147 0.38 20.68 -1.55
C TRP A 147 1.47 21.69 -1.90
N ARG A 148 1.39 22.89 -1.31
CA ARG A 148 2.42 23.91 -1.43
C ARG A 148 3.61 23.52 -0.55
N ILE A 149 4.72 23.10 -1.15
CA ILE A 149 5.90 22.63 -0.44
C ILE A 149 6.71 23.84 0.02
N ILE A 150 6.81 24.03 1.33
CA ILE A 150 7.44 25.20 1.96
C ILE A 150 8.80 24.89 2.60
N GLY A 151 9.12 23.61 2.78
CA GLY A 151 10.40 23.15 3.30
C GLY A 151 10.56 21.64 3.25
N ARG A 152 11.67 21.14 3.79
CA ARG A 152 11.99 19.71 3.87
C ARG A 152 12.71 19.38 5.17
N THR A 153 12.36 18.25 5.78
CA THR A 153 13.06 17.68 6.92
C THR A 153 14.03 16.58 6.47
N PRO A 154 15.22 16.45 7.09
CA PRO A 154 16.16 15.35 6.81
C PRO A 154 15.77 14.07 7.56
N LEU A 155 14.81 14.15 8.50
CA LEU A 155 14.39 12.99 9.27
C LEU A 155 13.74 11.93 8.38
N ARG A 156 13.90 10.67 8.77
CA ARG A 156 13.17 9.54 8.17
C ARG A 156 11.88 9.31 8.94
N LEU A 157 10.76 9.71 8.34
CA LEU A 157 9.44 9.63 8.99
C LEU A 157 8.81 8.24 8.93
N PHE A 158 9.24 7.40 7.99
CA PHE A 158 8.77 6.03 7.82
C PHE A 158 9.95 5.07 7.64
N ASP A 159 10.01 4.05 8.49
CA ASP A 159 10.94 2.93 8.40
C ASP A 159 10.20 1.61 8.62
N PRO A 160 9.99 0.80 7.57
CA PRO A 160 9.21 -0.43 7.69
C PRO A 160 9.94 -1.53 8.49
N ASN A 161 11.18 -1.31 8.92
CA ASN A 161 11.94 -2.22 9.78
C ASN A 161 11.89 -1.83 11.27
N LYS A 162 11.21 -0.73 11.63
CA LYS A 162 11.02 -0.29 13.03
C LYS A 162 9.58 -0.59 13.49
N ASP A 163 9.40 -0.72 14.80
CA ASP A 163 8.09 -0.84 15.45
C ASP A 163 7.95 0.23 16.54
N PRO A 164 7.06 1.23 16.40
CA PRO A 164 6.19 1.46 15.24
C PRO A 164 6.97 1.88 13.97
N PRO A 165 6.43 1.65 12.76
CA PRO A 165 7.14 1.95 11.51
C PRO A 165 7.13 3.44 11.13
N THR A 166 6.45 4.29 11.90
CA THR A 166 6.38 5.73 11.68
C THR A 166 6.93 6.49 12.89
N LEU A 167 7.66 7.59 12.62
CA LEU A 167 8.16 8.47 13.67
C LEU A 167 7.01 9.18 14.41
N LEU A 168 6.02 9.62 13.64
CA LEU A 168 4.81 10.29 14.11
C LEU A 168 3.65 9.29 14.21
N GLN A 169 2.72 9.58 15.11
CA GLN A 169 1.49 8.83 15.37
C GLN A 169 0.30 9.80 15.42
N ALA A 170 -0.91 9.30 15.10
CA ALA A 170 -2.13 10.08 15.31
C ALA A 170 -2.25 10.46 16.79
N GLY A 171 -2.54 11.74 17.06
CA GLY A 171 -2.58 12.32 18.41
C GLY A 171 -1.28 12.98 18.86
N ASP A 172 -0.15 12.78 18.18
CA ASP A 172 1.11 13.48 18.49
C ASP A 172 0.98 14.99 18.26
N LEU A 173 1.77 15.75 19.00
CA LEU A 173 1.98 17.18 18.77
C LEU A 173 3.30 17.40 18.03
N VAL A 174 3.28 18.23 17.01
CA VAL A 174 4.45 18.53 16.17
C VAL A 174 4.73 20.02 16.22
N LYS A 175 5.99 20.37 16.49
CA LYS A 175 6.50 21.72 16.36
C LYS A 175 7.64 21.74 15.35
N PHE A 176 7.57 22.59 14.35
CA PHE A 176 8.64 22.68 13.36
C PHE A 176 9.75 23.60 13.85
N LYS A 177 11.00 23.17 13.70
CA LYS A 177 12.19 23.94 14.04
C LYS A 177 12.92 24.34 12.74
N PRO A 178 12.95 25.62 12.37
CA PRO A 178 13.73 26.06 11.21
C PRO A 178 15.22 25.76 11.40
N ILE A 179 15.86 25.21 10.37
CA ILE A 179 17.31 24.95 10.31
C ILE A 179 17.87 25.47 8.98
N ASN A 180 19.19 25.67 8.92
CA ASN A 180 19.88 26.02 7.67
C ASN A 180 20.26 24.77 6.85
N ALA A 181 20.81 24.99 5.65
CA ALA A 181 21.21 23.93 4.73
C ALA A 181 22.36 23.05 5.28
N ASP A 182 23.31 23.64 6.01
CA ASP A 182 24.44 22.90 6.59
C ASP A 182 23.97 21.91 7.66
N GLU A 183 23.10 22.37 8.57
CA GLU A 183 22.45 21.52 9.58
C GLU A 183 21.61 20.41 8.94
N TYR A 184 20.92 20.72 7.83
CA TYR A 184 20.14 19.73 7.08
C TYR A 184 21.02 18.60 6.55
N GLU A 185 22.14 18.94 5.91
CA GLU A 185 23.05 17.96 5.33
C GLU A 185 23.78 17.12 6.39
N ILE A 186 24.10 17.69 7.56
CA ILE A 186 24.65 16.94 8.70
C ILE A 186 23.64 15.88 9.17
N LEU A 187 22.42 16.30 9.50
CA LEU A 187 21.37 15.40 9.99
C LEU A 187 21.01 14.32 8.97
N LYS A 188 20.97 14.68 7.68
CA LYS A 188 20.68 13.74 6.60
C LYS A 188 21.73 12.63 6.53
N ARG A 189 23.02 12.95 6.66
CA ARG A 189 24.10 11.95 6.65
C ARG A 189 24.00 10.99 7.84
N GLU A 190 23.66 11.51 9.02
CA GLU A 190 23.43 10.68 10.22
C GLU A 190 22.30 9.68 10.00
N VAL A 191 21.19 10.13 9.41
CA VAL A 191 20.03 9.28 9.11
C VAL A 191 20.34 8.24 8.00
N GLU A 192 21.12 8.60 6.98
CA GLU A 192 21.44 7.70 5.86
C GLU A 192 22.41 6.57 6.23
N ALA A 193 23.22 6.74 7.28
CA ALA A 193 24.17 5.73 7.75
C ALA A 193 23.52 4.48 8.35
N GLU A 194 22.22 4.51 8.70
CA GLU A 194 21.49 3.40 9.35
C GLU A 194 20.96 2.31 8.38
N LYS A 195 21.47 2.19 7.14
CA LYS A 195 20.97 1.18 6.18
C LYS A 195 21.48 -0.22 6.49
N ILE A 196 20.62 -1.07 7.05
CA ILE A 196 20.83 -2.50 7.19
C ILE A 196 20.35 -3.22 5.93
N SER A 197 21.24 -3.96 5.25
CA SER A 197 20.84 -4.93 4.23
C SER A 197 20.58 -6.28 4.88
N LEU A 198 19.34 -6.76 4.80
CA LEU A 198 18.99 -8.13 5.21
C LEU A 198 19.35 -9.11 4.10
N GLU A 199 20.26 -10.03 4.40
CA GLU A 199 20.63 -11.12 3.49
C GLU A 199 19.50 -12.17 3.45
N ILE A 200 19.09 -12.58 2.24
CA ILE A 200 18.09 -13.63 2.05
C ILE A 200 18.78 -14.98 2.22
N LYS A 201 18.33 -15.77 3.21
CA LYS A 201 18.78 -17.14 3.42
C LYS A 201 17.83 -18.11 2.74
N GLY A 202 18.36 -18.96 1.86
CA GLY A 202 17.58 -20.01 1.18
C GLY A 202 18.36 -20.66 0.04
N THR A 203 17.72 -21.60 -0.64
CA THR A 203 18.28 -22.27 -1.83
C THR A 203 17.92 -21.45 -3.08
N PRO A 204 18.88 -21.08 -3.95
CA PRO A 204 18.56 -20.41 -5.21
C PRO A 204 17.68 -21.29 -6.09
N ALA A 205 16.48 -20.81 -6.45
CA ALA A 205 15.52 -21.58 -7.25
C ALA A 205 15.39 -21.04 -8.68
N LEU A 206 15.23 -19.73 -8.83
CA LEU A 206 15.08 -19.07 -10.12
C LEU A 206 16.01 -17.87 -10.23
N LYS A 207 16.62 -17.70 -11.40
CA LYS A 207 17.18 -16.43 -11.84
C LYS A 207 16.15 -15.73 -12.71
N VAL A 208 15.83 -14.49 -12.40
CA VAL A 208 14.97 -13.64 -13.22
C VAL A 208 15.82 -13.10 -14.38
N GLU A 209 15.50 -13.51 -15.60
CA GLU A 209 16.16 -13.00 -16.82
C GLU A 209 15.52 -11.66 -17.23
N SER A 210 14.19 -11.62 -17.24
CA SER A 210 13.41 -10.39 -17.47
C SER A 210 12.16 -10.34 -16.61
N ALA A 211 11.73 -9.13 -16.23
CA ALA A 211 10.50 -8.91 -15.47
C ALA A 211 9.87 -7.57 -15.84
N GLY A 212 8.60 -7.61 -16.24
CA GLY A 212 7.77 -6.42 -16.44
C GLY A 212 7.48 -5.66 -15.14
N LEU A 213 6.98 -4.43 -15.25
CA LEU A 213 6.75 -3.54 -14.11
C LEU A 213 5.69 -4.05 -13.11
N GLY A 214 4.79 -4.93 -13.56
CA GLY A 214 3.76 -5.57 -12.72
C GLY A 214 4.17 -6.90 -12.11
N VAL A 215 5.44 -7.31 -12.22
CA VAL A 215 5.96 -8.52 -11.57
C VAL A 215 6.36 -8.19 -10.13
N SER A 216 5.82 -8.93 -9.17
CA SER A 216 6.11 -8.69 -7.75
C SER A 216 5.95 -9.95 -6.89
N ILE A 217 6.59 -9.98 -5.72
CA ILE A 217 6.30 -11.01 -4.71
C ILE A 217 5.05 -10.61 -3.95
N GLN A 218 4.08 -11.51 -3.81
CA GLN A 218 2.85 -11.28 -3.08
C GLN A 218 2.48 -12.49 -2.22
N ASP A 219 2.10 -12.25 -0.97
CA ASP A 219 1.43 -13.21 -0.08
C ASP A 219 -0.01 -12.71 0.21
N PHE A 220 -0.58 -13.01 1.37
CA PHE A 220 -1.90 -12.51 1.75
C PHE A 220 -1.93 -11.04 2.21
N GLY A 221 -0.77 -10.40 2.33
CA GLY A 221 -0.58 -9.01 2.70
C GLY A 221 -0.28 -8.78 4.18
N ARG A 222 -0.07 -7.51 4.53
CA ARG A 222 0.25 -7.02 5.87
C ARG A 222 -0.97 -6.43 6.58
N MET A 223 -1.50 -7.16 7.55
CA MET A 223 -2.57 -6.67 8.41
C MET A 223 -1.96 -6.03 9.68
N GLY A 224 -2.62 -5.03 10.25
CA GLY A 224 -2.22 -4.33 11.48
C GLY A 224 -1.69 -2.91 11.28
N PHE A 225 -1.39 -2.50 10.04
CA PHE A 225 -0.56 -1.33 9.76
C PHE A 225 -1.27 -0.18 9.04
N ARG A 226 -2.57 -0.30 8.73
CA ARG A 226 -3.33 0.78 8.07
C ARG A 226 -3.37 2.09 8.87
N LYS A 227 -3.33 2.02 10.20
CA LYS A 227 -3.21 3.19 11.10
C LYS A 227 -1.94 4.02 10.87
N TYR A 228 -0.94 3.45 10.21
CA TYR A 228 0.31 4.10 9.82
C TYR A 228 0.31 4.49 8.33
N GLY A 229 -0.83 4.43 7.64
CA GLY A 229 -0.94 4.67 6.20
C GLY A 229 -0.38 3.55 5.33
N VAL A 230 -0.08 2.38 5.91
CA VAL A 230 0.45 1.21 5.18
C VAL A 230 -0.70 0.37 4.63
N PRO A 231 -0.84 0.20 3.30
CA PRO A 231 -1.88 -0.64 2.75
C PRO A 231 -1.57 -2.12 2.98
N VAL A 232 -2.62 -2.94 3.04
CA VAL A 232 -2.49 -4.40 3.19
C VAL A 232 -1.67 -5.02 2.07
N SER A 233 -1.75 -4.49 0.84
CA SER A 233 -1.13 -5.12 -0.33
C SER A 233 -1.65 -6.56 -0.49
N GLY A 234 -0.77 -7.53 -0.75
CA GLY A 234 -1.15 -8.92 -0.95
C GLY A 234 -1.56 -9.21 -2.39
N ALA A 235 -1.81 -10.48 -2.68
CA ALA A 235 -2.36 -10.90 -3.96
C ALA A 235 -3.69 -10.20 -4.29
N LEU A 236 -3.84 -9.75 -5.53
CA LEU A 236 -5.12 -9.20 -6.02
C LEU A 236 -6.23 -10.27 -6.04
N ASP A 237 -5.85 -11.52 -6.27
CA ASP A 237 -6.70 -12.70 -6.24
C ASP A 237 -6.08 -13.75 -5.31
N LYS A 238 -6.43 -13.64 -4.03
CA LYS A 238 -5.96 -14.54 -2.98
C LYS A 238 -6.38 -16.00 -3.20
N LYS A 239 -7.48 -16.26 -3.95
CA LYS A 239 -7.93 -17.63 -4.21
C LYS A 239 -6.99 -18.32 -5.18
N SER A 240 -6.64 -17.67 -6.28
CA SER A 240 -5.68 -18.20 -7.24
C SER A 240 -4.31 -18.41 -6.61
N LEU A 241 -3.81 -17.42 -5.84
CA LEU A 241 -2.58 -17.59 -5.06
C LEU A 241 -2.63 -18.81 -4.14
N ALA A 242 -3.71 -18.98 -3.38
CA ALA A 242 -3.87 -20.10 -2.47
C ALA A 242 -3.86 -21.45 -3.19
N ILE A 243 -4.54 -21.54 -4.34
CA ILE A 243 -4.56 -22.75 -5.16
C ILE A 243 -3.16 -23.05 -5.72
N ALA A 244 -2.42 -22.03 -6.19
CA ALA A 244 -1.03 -22.22 -6.65
C ALA A 244 -0.16 -22.85 -5.56
N ASN A 245 -0.25 -22.32 -4.33
CA ASN A 245 0.44 -22.85 -3.18
C ASN A 245 0.01 -24.27 -2.82
N ILE A 246 -1.30 -24.57 -2.83
CA ILE A 246 -1.82 -25.93 -2.58
C ILE A 246 -1.27 -26.92 -3.59
N LEU A 247 -1.18 -26.55 -4.87
CA LEU A 247 -0.68 -27.40 -5.95
C LEU A 247 0.80 -27.77 -5.77
N VAL A 248 1.63 -26.87 -5.24
CA VAL A 248 3.03 -27.16 -4.93
C VAL A 248 3.26 -27.59 -3.48
N GLY A 249 2.23 -27.57 -2.64
CA GLY A 249 2.26 -28.10 -1.26
C GLY A 249 2.84 -27.15 -0.24
N ASN A 250 2.74 -25.85 -0.51
CA ASN A 250 3.02 -24.79 0.43
C ASN A 250 1.77 -24.50 1.30
N LYS A 251 1.93 -23.64 2.31
CA LYS A 251 0.79 -23.05 3.01
C LYS A 251 0.01 -22.14 2.06
N VAL A 252 -1.31 -22.03 2.27
CA VAL A 252 -2.21 -21.30 1.37
C VAL A 252 -1.85 -19.82 1.22
N ASP A 253 -1.24 -19.24 2.25
CA ASP A 253 -0.86 -17.84 2.35
C ASP A 253 0.61 -17.57 2.01
N GLU A 254 1.37 -18.58 1.59
CA GLU A 254 2.78 -18.42 1.22
C GLU A 254 2.97 -17.47 0.03
N ALA A 255 4.11 -16.80 -0.03
CA ALA A 255 4.39 -15.85 -1.10
C ALA A 255 4.56 -16.53 -2.47
N CYS A 256 3.98 -15.91 -3.48
CA CYS A 256 4.10 -16.25 -4.90
C CYS A 256 4.71 -15.09 -5.69
N ILE A 257 5.17 -15.39 -6.90
CA ILE A 257 5.43 -14.36 -7.91
C ILE A 257 4.08 -14.01 -8.56
N GLU A 258 3.59 -12.79 -8.36
CA GLU A 258 2.42 -12.24 -9.04
C GLU A 258 2.86 -11.52 -10.32
N LEU A 259 2.16 -11.78 -11.42
CA LEU A 259 2.29 -11.07 -12.69
C LEU A 259 0.98 -10.32 -12.96
N PHE A 260 0.99 -8.99 -12.80
CA PHE A 260 -0.12 -8.12 -13.16
C PHE A 260 0.10 -7.55 -14.56
N GLN A 261 -0.68 -8.02 -15.56
CA GLN A 261 -0.59 -7.60 -16.97
C GLN A 261 0.85 -7.49 -17.51
N SER A 262 1.73 -8.39 -17.07
CA SER A 262 3.18 -8.29 -17.28
C SER A 262 3.78 -9.63 -17.64
N THR A 263 4.79 -9.60 -18.50
CA THR A 263 5.59 -10.78 -18.86
C THR A 263 6.79 -10.93 -17.94
N ALA A 264 7.32 -12.15 -17.87
CA ALA A 264 8.56 -12.44 -17.17
C ALA A 264 9.23 -13.67 -17.76
N SER A 265 10.56 -13.75 -17.64
CA SER A 265 11.32 -14.95 -17.96
C SER A 265 12.29 -15.29 -16.85
N PHE A 266 12.49 -16.59 -16.66
CA PHE A 266 13.28 -17.14 -15.58
C PHE A 266 14.15 -18.28 -16.07
N LYS A 267 15.28 -18.49 -15.40
CA LYS A 267 16.11 -19.68 -15.53
C LYS A 267 16.10 -20.47 -14.23
N ALA A 268 15.78 -21.75 -14.30
CA ALA A 268 15.84 -22.65 -13.16
C ALA A 268 17.29 -22.87 -12.71
N LEU A 269 17.58 -22.53 -11.45
CA LEU A 269 18.90 -22.71 -10.84
C LEU A 269 19.05 -24.07 -10.14
N ASP A 270 17.94 -24.74 -9.90
CA ASP A 270 17.85 -26.07 -9.29
C ASP A 270 16.65 -26.84 -9.88
N ASP A 271 16.55 -28.13 -9.58
CA ASP A 271 15.34 -28.91 -9.84
C ASP A 271 14.23 -28.43 -8.89
N ILE A 272 13.12 -27.93 -9.45
CA ILE A 272 12.01 -27.32 -8.71
C ILE A 272 10.66 -27.80 -9.21
N ILE A 273 9.61 -27.56 -8.43
CA ILE A 273 8.22 -27.79 -8.87
C ILE A 273 7.51 -26.45 -8.79
N ILE A 274 6.87 -26.06 -9.88
CA ILE A 274 6.08 -24.83 -9.94
C ILE A 274 4.61 -25.13 -10.21
N ALA A 275 3.74 -24.17 -9.91
CA ALA A 275 2.38 -24.14 -10.43
C ALA A 275 2.01 -22.72 -10.85
N VAL A 276 1.35 -22.59 -12.00
CA VAL A 276 0.85 -21.32 -12.51
C VAL A 276 -0.67 -21.29 -12.46
N THR A 277 -1.26 -20.24 -11.90
CA THR A 277 -2.73 -20.08 -11.74
C THR A 277 -3.16 -18.63 -11.98
N GLY A 278 -4.46 -18.35 -11.90
CA GLY A 278 -5.04 -17.02 -12.11
C GLY A 278 -5.55 -16.86 -13.54
N ALA A 279 -5.11 -15.80 -14.20
CA ALA A 279 -5.40 -15.51 -15.59
C ALA A 279 -4.95 -16.65 -16.52
N GLU A 280 -5.64 -16.77 -17.66
CA GLU A 280 -5.20 -17.60 -18.77
C GLU A 280 -4.02 -16.91 -19.46
N VAL A 281 -2.85 -17.53 -19.33
CA VAL A 281 -1.56 -17.03 -19.81
C VAL A 281 -0.81 -18.11 -20.57
N GLU A 282 -0.16 -17.72 -21.66
CA GLU A 282 0.75 -18.59 -22.41
C GLU A 282 2.08 -18.70 -21.63
N VAL A 283 2.41 -19.91 -21.18
CA VAL A 283 3.62 -20.20 -20.39
C VAL A 283 4.39 -21.32 -21.05
N TYR A 284 5.69 -21.11 -21.27
CA TYR A 284 6.56 -22.06 -21.93
C TYR A 284 7.72 -22.49 -21.03
N VAL A 285 8.14 -23.74 -21.19
CA VAL A 285 9.36 -24.30 -20.61
C VAL A 285 10.21 -24.85 -21.73
N ASN A 286 11.41 -24.30 -21.93
CA ASN A 286 12.28 -24.63 -23.06
C ASN A 286 11.57 -24.57 -24.44
N GLY A 287 10.62 -23.65 -24.60
CA GLY A 287 9.83 -23.48 -25.82
C GLY A 287 8.59 -24.37 -25.96
N GLU A 288 8.36 -25.30 -25.03
CA GLU A 288 7.13 -26.11 -25.00
C GLU A 288 6.11 -25.50 -24.04
N GLU A 289 4.86 -25.33 -24.50
CA GLU A 289 3.78 -24.78 -23.68
C GLU A 289 3.42 -25.77 -22.54
N ILE A 290 3.30 -25.26 -21.32
CA ILE A 290 2.93 -26.05 -20.14
C ILE A 290 1.50 -25.78 -19.70
N PRO A 291 0.80 -26.77 -19.12
CA PRO A 291 -0.55 -26.55 -18.62
C PRO A 291 -0.55 -25.69 -17.34
N LEU A 292 -1.55 -24.82 -17.23
CA LEU A 292 -1.87 -24.08 -16.01
C LEU A 292 -2.61 -24.97 -14.99
N TRP A 293 -2.75 -24.48 -13.75
CA TRP A 293 -3.50 -25.12 -12.66
C TRP A 293 -3.02 -26.54 -12.34
N GLN A 294 -1.74 -26.81 -12.56
CA GLN A 294 -1.09 -28.08 -12.34
C GLN A 294 0.32 -27.87 -11.77
N ALA A 295 0.76 -28.78 -10.91
CA ALA A 295 2.14 -28.83 -10.45
C ALA A 295 3.02 -29.43 -11.55
N ILE A 296 4.06 -28.70 -11.95
CA ILE A 296 4.96 -29.06 -13.05
C ILE A 296 6.39 -29.13 -12.53
N PRO A 297 7.07 -30.29 -12.66
CA PRO A 297 8.48 -30.40 -12.37
C PRO A 297 9.31 -29.68 -13.45
N ILE A 298 10.23 -28.83 -13.01
CA ILE A 298 11.16 -28.10 -13.86
C ILE A 298 12.57 -28.55 -13.49
N ARG A 299 13.35 -28.92 -14.49
CA ARG A 299 14.75 -29.32 -14.30
C ARG A 299 15.64 -28.10 -14.22
N LYS A 300 16.71 -28.22 -13.45
CA LYS A 300 17.80 -27.25 -13.40
C LYS A 300 18.27 -26.91 -14.82
N GLY A 301 18.44 -25.62 -15.08
CA GLY A 301 18.88 -25.09 -16.36
C GLY A 301 17.75 -24.79 -17.35
N SER A 302 16.52 -25.27 -17.10
CA SER A 302 15.37 -24.93 -17.94
C SER A 302 15.05 -23.44 -17.94
N GLU A 303 14.60 -22.95 -19.09
CA GLU A 303 14.10 -21.60 -19.29
C GLU A 303 12.58 -21.61 -19.19
N ILE A 304 12.01 -20.69 -18.40
CA ILE A 304 10.57 -20.51 -18.21
C ILE A 304 10.21 -19.13 -18.73
N SER A 305 9.22 -19.01 -19.62
CA SER A 305 8.69 -17.72 -20.08
C SER A 305 7.18 -17.62 -19.85
N VAL A 306 6.72 -16.46 -19.39
CA VAL A 306 5.31 -16.06 -19.38
C VAL A 306 5.17 -14.92 -20.37
N GLU A 307 4.48 -15.17 -21.49
CA GLU A 307 4.60 -14.30 -22.67
C GLU A 307 3.35 -13.47 -22.95
N LYS A 308 2.16 -14.04 -22.75
CA LYS A 308 0.92 -13.37 -23.16
C LYS A 308 -0.25 -13.73 -22.27
N PHE A 309 -1.06 -12.73 -21.94
CA PHE A 309 -2.37 -12.89 -21.30
C PHE A 309 -3.43 -13.07 -22.38
N VAL A 310 -4.16 -14.18 -22.31
CA VAL A 310 -5.29 -14.50 -23.20
C VAL A 310 -6.59 -14.04 -22.55
N GLU A 311 -6.79 -14.35 -21.27
CA GLU A 311 -7.99 -13.99 -20.52
C GLU A 311 -7.65 -13.69 -19.05
N GLY A 312 -8.24 -12.64 -18.46
CA GLY A 312 -7.91 -12.19 -17.11
C GLY A 312 -6.70 -11.24 -17.04
N GLN A 313 -6.33 -10.81 -15.83
CA GLN A 313 -5.38 -9.71 -15.62
C GLN A 313 -4.18 -10.06 -14.73
N VAL A 314 -4.28 -11.13 -13.93
CA VAL A 314 -3.30 -11.45 -12.89
C VAL A 314 -3.02 -12.94 -12.87
N ALA A 315 -1.76 -13.33 -12.97
CA ALA A 315 -1.31 -14.71 -12.82
C ALA A 315 -0.36 -14.86 -11.63
N TYR A 316 -0.25 -16.07 -11.09
CA TYR A 316 0.61 -16.39 -9.96
C TYR A 316 1.47 -17.60 -10.25
N ILE A 317 2.77 -17.51 -9.97
CA ILE A 317 3.70 -18.63 -9.98
C ILE A 317 4.08 -18.95 -8.53
N SER A 318 3.71 -20.14 -8.07
CA SER A 318 4.19 -20.68 -6.79
C SER A 318 5.31 -21.70 -7.03
N ILE A 319 6.25 -21.80 -6.09
CA ILE A 319 7.38 -22.73 -6.12
C ILE A 319 7.33 -23.60 -4.86
N ALA A 320 7.42 -24.92 -5.03
CA ALA A 320 7.48 -25.85 -3.91
C ALA A 320 8.63 -25.49 -2.96
N GLY A 321 8.34 -25.43 -1.66
CA GLY A 321 9.30 -25.00 -0.64
C GLY A 321 9.08 -23.56 -0.16
N GLY A 322 8.22 -22.80 -0.84
CA GLY A 322 7.89 -21.41 -0.50
C GLY A 322 9.01 -20.43 -0.84
N ILE A 323 8.67 -19.20 -1.20
CA ILE A 323 9.67 -18.17 -1.51
C ILE A 323 10.32 -17.68 -0.22
N ALA A 324 11.65 -17.80 -0.14
CA ALA A 324 12.45 -17.21 0.92
C ALA A 324 12.63 -15.72 0.63
N GLU A 325 11.90 -14.90 1.39
CA GLU A 325 11.96 -13.45 1.34
C GLU A 325 11.77 -12.91 2.76
N ASN A 326 12.34 -11.74 3.04
CA ASN A 326 12.19 -11.12 4.37
C ASN A 326 10.75 -10.67 4.58
N GLU A 327 10.20 -10.98 5.76
CA GLU A 327 8.92 -10.43 6.19
C GLU A 327 9.11 -9.01 6.70
N ILE A 328 8.44 -8.06 6.05
CA ILE A 328 8.48 -6.66 6.42
C ILE A 328 7.06 -6.23 6.78
N LEU A 329 6.88 -5.86 8.06
CA LEU A 329 5.57 -5.62 8.67
C LEU A 329 4.67 -6.87 8.57
N GLY A 330 5.24 -8.04 8.90
CA GLY A 330 4.55 -9.34 8.95
C GLY A 330 4.14 -9.92 7.58
N SER A 331 4.78 -9.48 6.48
CA SER A 331 4.44 -9.93 5.13
C SER A 331 5.62 -9.80 4.16
N LYS A 332 5.73 -10.74 3.23
CA LYS A 332 6.67 -10.77 2.08
C LYS A 332 6.15 -9.98 0.88
N SER A 333 4.90 -9.51 0.90
CA SER A 333 4.30 -8.79 -0.23
C SER A 333 5.05 -7.50 -0.59
N HIS A 334 5.21 -7.22 -1.87
CA HIS A 334 5.83 -5.98 -2.29
C HIS A 334 4.80 -4.84 -2.41
N TYR A 335 5.15 -3.67 -1.85
CA TYR A 335 4.43 -2.41 -2.08
C TYR A 335 5.39 -1.35 -2.64
N LEU A 336 5.31 -1.18 -3.96
CA LEU A 336 6.21 -0.35 -4.77
C LEU A 336 6.32 1.10 -4.29
N ARG A 337 5.18 1.75 -3.98
CA ARG A 337 5.14 3.20 -3.71
C ARG A 337 5.94 3.61 -2.47
N ALA A 338 6.08 2.72 -1.49
CA ALA A 338 6.87 2.96 -0.28
C ALA A 338 8.11 2.05 -0.20
N ASN A 339 8.48 1.40 -1.30
CA ASN A 339 9.61 0.48 -1.39
C ASN A 339 9.65 -0.57 -0.25
N ILE A 340 8.47 -1.11 0.10
CA ILE A 340 8.34 -2.16 1.12
C ILE A 340 8.44 -3.51 0.41
N GLY A 341 9.36 -4.36 0.87
CA GLY A 341 9.72 -5.62 0.19
C GLY A 341 10.67 -5.39 -0.97
N ARG A 342 11.12 -6.47 -1.61
CA ARG A 342 12.13 -6.42 -2.67
C ARG A 342 11.50 -6.28 -4.06
N ARG A 343 12.01 -5.34 -4.86
CA ARG A 343 11.64 -5.21 -6.27
C ARG A 343 12.25 -6.34 -7.08
N ILE A 344 11.46 -6.92 -7.99
CA ILE A 344 11.91 -7.95 -8.92
C ILE A 344 12.29 -7.30 -10.26
N THR A 345 13.55 -7.48 -10.67
CA THR A 345 14.09 -7.01 -11.95
C THR A 345 14.95 -8.09 -12.61
N GLY A 346 15.34 -7.91 -13.88
CA GLY A 346 16.37 -8.74 -14.52
C GLY A 346 17.62 -8.83 -13.64
N GLY A 347 18.18 -10.04 -13.51
CA GLY A 347 19.28 -10.36 -12.62
C GLY A 347 18.88 -10.73 -11.19
N THR A 348 17.63 -10.57 -10.79
CA THR A 348 17.18 -10.95 -9.43
C THR A 348 17.24 -12.46 -9.25
N THR A 349 17.75 -12.93 -8.11
CA THR A 349 17.63 -14.34 -7.72
C THR A 349 16.44 -14.51 -6.76
N ILE A 350 15.58 -15.48 -7.05
CA ILE A 350 14.50 -15.95 -6.17
C ILE A 350 15.02 -17.17 -5.43
N TYR A 351 14.92 -17.11 -4.11
CA TYR A 351 15.31 -18.19 -3.22
C TYR A 351 14.06 -18.90 -2.71
N ILE A 352 14.18 -20.19 -2.43
CA ILE A 352 13.18 -20.97 -1.71
C ILE A 352 13.69 -21.34 -0.32
N THR A 353 12.79 -21.53 0.64
CA THR A 353 13.18 -21.88 2.02
C THR A 353 13.82 -23.27 2.09
N GLU A 354 13.26 -24.23 1.37
CA GLU A 354 13.75 -25.61 1.32
C GLU A 354 13.44 -26.22 -0.05
N ASN A 355 14.41 -26.91 -0.67
CA ASN A 355 14.12 -27.66 -1.90
C ASN A 355 13.36 -28.96 -1.56
N ARG A 356 12.11 -29.05 -2.03
CA ARG A 356 11.20 -30.19 -1.82
C ARG A 356 10.93 -31.02 -3.06
N PHE A 357 11.75 -30.89 -4.11
CA PHE A 357 11.53 -31.57 -5.39
C PHE A 357 11.36 -33.09 -5.22
N ASN A 358 12.36 -33.76 -4.64
CA ASN A 358 12.36 -35.22 -4.50
C ASN A 358 11.22 -35.72 -3.60
N SER A 359 10.92 -35.01 -2.51
CA SER A 359 9.89 -35.44 -1.56
C SER A 359 8.47 -35.31 -2.13
N ILE A 360 8.19 -34.26 -2.91
CA ILE A 360 6.88 -34.08 -3.57
C ILE A 360 6.72 -35.06 -4.73
N ILE A 361 7.75 -35.29 -5.55
CA ILE A 361 7.66 -36.29 -6.63
C ILE A 361 7.39 -37.70 -6.07
N ALA A 362 8.01 -38.05 -4.95
CA ALA A 362 7.80 -39.37 -4.33
C ALA A 362 6.39 -39.55 -3.73
N THR A 363 5.75 -38.48 -3.29
CA THR A 363 4.50 -38.55 -2.50
C THR A 363 3.26 -38.09 -3.25
N CYS A 364 3.39 -37.15 -4.19
CA CYS A 364 2.26 -36.51 -4.87
C CYS A 364 2.68 -35.92 -6.24
N PRO A 365 3.04 -36.77 -7.23
CA PRO A 365 3.79 -36.35 -8.42
C PRO A 365 3.03 -35.45 -9.41
N ALA A 366 1.71 -35.36 -9.34
CA ALA A 366 0.90 -34.64 -10.34
C ALA A 366 -0.38 -34.04 -9.75
N ARG A 367 -0.26 -33.12 -8.79
CA ARG A 367 -1.43 -32.35 -8.34
C ARG A 367 -1.93 -31.46 -9.47
N LYS A 368 -3.21 -31.59 -9.76
CA LYS A 368 -3.92 -30.78 -10.73
C LYS A 368 -5.22 -30.30 -10.11
N PHE A 369 -5.52 -29.02 -10.31
CA PHE A 369 -6.83 -28.48 -10.00
C PHE A 369 -7.65 -28.47 -11.28
N THR A 370 -8.42 -29.54 -11.48
CA THR A 370 -9.38 -29.58 -12.58
C THR A 370 -10.55 -28.69 -12.18
N LYS A 371 -10.71 -27.56 -12.85
CA LYS A 371 -11.81 -26.61 -12.67
C LYS A 371 -13.13 -27.26 -13.10
N GLN A 372 -13.66 -28.20 -12.32
CA GLN A 372 -15.05 -28.65 -12.47
C GLN A 372 -15.92 -27.52 -11.91
N THR A 373 -16.84 -27.01 -12.74
CA THR A 373 -18.00 -26.12 -12.46
C THR A 373 -17.98 -24.64 -12.84
N HIS A 374 -16.90 -24.02 -13.30
CA HIS A 374 -17.01 -22.77 -14.08
C HIS A 374 -15.90 -22.73 -15.13
N ALA A 375 -16.17 -23.31 -16.30
CA ALA A 375 -15.33 -23.09 -17.47
C ALA A 375 -15.06 -21.59 -17.65
N ASN A 376 -13.87 -21.29 -18.14
CA ASN A 376 -13.32 -19.98 -18.46
C ASN A 376 -14.23 -19.21 -19.45
N GLN A 377 -15.32 -18.68 -18.92
CA GLN A 377 -16.02 -17.56 -19.47
C GLN A 377 -15.99 -16.55 -18.35
N PHE A 378 -14.96 -15.71 -18.28
CA PHE A 378 -15.20 -14.44 -17.62
C PHE A 378 -16.25 -13.76 -18.49
N PRO A 379 -17.50 -13.64 -18.03
CA PRO A 379 -18.52 -13.07 -18.88
C PRO A 379 -18.06 -11.67 -19.26
N SER A 380 -18.34 -11.26 -20.51
CA SER A 380 -18.05 -9.89 -20.95
C SER A 380 -18.73 -8.84 -20.07
N ILE A 381 -19.75 -9.24 -19.31
CA ILE A 381 -20.45 -8.47 -18.29
C ILE A 381 -20.33 -9.21 -16.95
N VAL A 382 -19.71 -8.58 -15.96
CA VAL A 382 -19.60 -9.10 -14.59
C VAL A 382 -20.59 -8.36 -13.70
N GLU A 383 -21.50 -9.08 -13.06
CA GLU A 383 -22.36 -8.52 -12.02
C GLU A 383 -21.59 -8.41 -10.69
N VAL A 384 -21.43 -7.19 -10.19
CA VAL A 384 -20.75 -6.91 -8.93
C VAL A 384 -21.78 -6.53 -7.88
N ARG A 385 -21.85 -7.30 -6.79
CA ARG A 385 -22.65 -6.94 -5.63
C ARG A 385 -21.98 -5.83 -4.85
N VAL A 386 -22.73 -4.80 -4.48
CA VAL A 386 -22.23 -3.62 -3.77
C VAL A 386 -22.97 -3.46 -2.44
N VAL A 387 -22.23 -3.16 -1.37
CA VAL A 387 -22.78 -2.63 -0.12
C VAL A 387 -22.68 -1.12 -0.21
N LEU A 388 -23.82 -0.43 -0.13
CA LEU A 388 -23.85 1.03 -0.23
C LEU A 388 -23.25 1.67 1.03
N GLY A 389 -22.48 2.76 0.87
CA GLY A 389 -21.93 3.55 1.97
C GLY A 389 -20.45 3.89 1.83
N PRO A 390 -19.87 4.65 2.78
CA PRO A 390 -20.58 5.30 3.90
C PRO A 390 -21.29 6.61 3.49
N HIS A 391 -21.02 7.16 2.29
CA HIS A 391 -21.49 8.49 1.87
C HIS A 391 -22.69 8.45 0.92
N THR A 392 -23.66 7.56 1.17
CA THR A 392 -24.87 7.44 0.33
C THR A 392 -25.69 8.73 0.30
N ASP A 393 -25.65 9.51 1.38
CA ASP A 393 -26.33 10.78 1.56
C ASP A 393 -25.85 11.89 0.60
N TYR A 394 -24.71 11.69 -0.08
CA TYR A 394 -24.19 12.61 -1.09
C TYR A 394 -24.88 12.45 -2.44
N PHE A 395 -25.66 11.37 -2.63
CA PHE A 395 -26.29 11.00 -3.89
C PHE A 395 -27.81 11.03 -3.76
N SER A 396 -28.49 11.41 -4.84
CA SER A 396 -29.95 11.28 -4.89
C SER A 396 -30.31 9.80 -5.06
N LYS A 397 -31.56 9.46 -4.75
CA LYS A 397 -32.06 8.10 -4.96
C LYS A 397 -31.92 7.68 -6.42
N GLU A 398 -32.21 8.58 -7.35
CA GLU A 398 -32.09 8.35 -8.79
C GLU A 398 -30.63 8.08 -9.20
N ALA A 399 -29.66 8.78 -8.60
CA ALA A 399 -28.25 8.54 -8.87
C ALA A 399 -27.77 7.18 -8.33
N ILE A 400 -28.28 6.76 -7.17
CA ILE A 400 -28.02 5.42 -6.63
C ILE A 400 -28.65 4.35 -7.54
N ASP A 401 -29.90 4.55 -7.97
CA ASP A 401 -30.58 3.63 -8.88
C ASP A 401 -29.85 3.55 -10.24
N GLU A 402 -29.35 4.66 -10.77
CA GLU A 402 -28.52 4.70 -11.99
C GLU A 402 -27.19 3.98 -11.80
N PHE A 403 -26.56 4.08 -10.63
CA PHE A 403 -25.35 3.32 -10.31
C PHE A 403 -25.62 1.81 -10.22
N LEU A 404 -26.71 1.39 -9.57
CA LEU A 404 -27.03 -0.02 -9.35
C LEU A 404 -27.54 -0.73 -10.61
N ASN A 405 -28.22 -0.01 -11.50
CA ASN A 405 -28.78 -0.57 -12.73
C ASN A 405 -27.96 -0.21 -13.99
N GLY A 406 -26.96 0.66 -13.84
CA GLY A 406 -26.08 1.11 -14.93
C GLY A 406 -25.03 0.07 -15.30
N SER A 407 -24.64 0.08 -16.58
CA SER A 407 -23.48 -0.70 -17.05
C SER A 407 -22.23 0.17 -17.10
N PHE A 408 -21.12 -0.37 -16.60
CA PHE A 408 -19.83 0.32 -16.54
C PHE A 408 -18.76 -0.46 -17.27
N LYS A 409 -17.94 0.23 -18.07
CA LYS A 409 -16.79 -0.33 -18.76
C LYS A 409 -15.52 -0.05 -17.96
N VAL A 410 -14.75 -1.09 -17.67
CA VAL A 410 -13.39 -0.94 -17.16
C VAL A 410 -12.52 -0.26 -18.21
N THR A 411 -11.90 0.86 -17.86
CA THR A 411 -10.99 1.60 -18.76
C THR A 411 -9.60 0.97 -18.79
N SER A 412 -8.69 1.48 -19.62
CA SER A 412 -7.28 1.08 -19.62
C SER A 412 -6.49 1.58 -18.40
N HIS A 413 -7.06 2.44 -17.56
CA HIS A 413 -6.41 2.96 -16.36
C HIS A 413 -6.74 2.04 -15.18
N VAL A 414 -6.00 0.95 -15.07
CA VAL A 414 -6.11 -0.04 -14.00
C VAL A 414 -4.73 -0.32 -13.43
N ASP A 415 -4.66 -0.40 -12.12
CA ASP A 415 -3.48 -0.86 -11.39
C ASP A 415 -3.91 -1.60 -10.11
N ARG A 416 -2.94 -1.97 -9.26
CA ARG A 416 -3.20 -2.59 -7.96
C ARG A 416 -3.93 -1.68 -6.96
N MET A 417 -4.04 -0.38 -7.23
CA MET A 417 -4.77 0.57 -6.37
C MET A 417 -6.26 0.62 -6.70
N GLY A 418 -6.65 0.36 -7.95
CA GLY A 418 -8.05 0.24 -8.31
C GLY A 418 -8.35 0.22 -9.81
N TYR A 419 -9.64 0.06 -10.10
CA TYR A 419 -10.19 0.08 -11.45
C TYR A 419 -10.88 1.41 -11.72
N ARG A 420 -10.54 2.06 -12.84
CA ARG A 420 -11.30 3.21 -13.32
C ARG A 420 -12.42 2.75 -14.26
N LEU A 421 -13.65 3.12 -13.91
CA LEU A 421 -14.87 2.78 -14.64
C LEU A 421 -15.36 3.96 -15.48
N ALA A 422 -15.83 3.67 -16.69
CA ALA A 422 -16.53 4.60 -17.57
C ALA A 422 -17.97 4.14 -17.76
N GLY A 423 -18.93 5.03 -17.53
CA GLY A 423 -20.35 4.70 -17.59
C GLY A 423 -21.21 5.94 -17.31
N PRO A 424 -22.48 5.75 -16.89
CA PRO A 424 -23.37 6.84 -16.52
C PRO A 424 -22.74 7.77 -15.46
N THR A 425 -23.06 9.06 -15.53
CA THR A 425 -22.51 10.05 -14.60
C THR A 425 -23.34 10.07 -13.32
N ILE A 426 -22.76 9.55 -12.24
CA ILE A 426 -23.44 9.54 -10.93
C ILE A 426 -23.36 10.93 -10.30
N LYS A 427 -24.49 11.63 -10.30
CA LYS A 427 -24.58 13.03 -9.85
C LYS A 427 -24.62 13.13 -8.32
N HIS A 428 -23.88 14.09 -7.79
CA HIS A 428 -23.92 14.47 -6.38
C HIS A 428 -25.00 15.52 -6.15
N VAL A 429 -25.69 15.45 -5.00
CA VAL A 429 -26.74 16.41 -4.64
C VAL A 429 -26.17 17.81 -4.38
N LYS A 430 -24.99 17.90 -3.75
CA LYS A 430 -24.33 19.15 -3.35
C LYS A 430 -22.99 19.40 -4.06
N GLY A 431 -22.79 18.76 -5.23
CA GLY A 431 -21.47 18.66 -5.87
C GLY A 431 -20.56 17.66 -5.14
N ALA A 432 -19.34 17.44 -5.67
CA ALA A 432 -18.40 16.44 -5.12
C ALA A 432 -17.99 16.70 -3.65
N GLY A 433 -18.28 17.90 -3.11
CA GLY A 433 -17.85 18.31 -1.77
C GLY A 433 -16.33 18.32 -1.63
N LYS A 434 -15.82 18.95 -0.56
CA LYS A 434 -14.45 18.67 -0.10
C LYS A 434 -14.57 17.51 0.88
N LEU A 435 -14.67 16.28 0.38
CA LEU A 435 -14.39 15.11 1.23
C LEU A 435 -12.93 15.28 1.69
N ILE A 436 -12.76 15.55 2.99
CA ILE A 436 -11.43 15.64 3.60
C ILE A 436 -10.94 14.20 3.70
N SER A 437 -9.83 13.92 3.02
CA SER A 437 -9.21 12.58 2.92
C SER A 437 -8.79 12.06 4.28
#